data_AF-A0A9D1XES9-F1
#
_entry.id   AF-A0A9D1XES9-F1
#
_cell.length_a   1.000
_cell.length_b   1.000
_cell.length_c   1.000
_cell.angle_alpha   90.00
_cell.angle_beta   90.00
_cell.angle_gamma   90.00
#
_symmetry.space_group_name_H-M   'P 1'
#
loop_
_entity.id
_entity.type
_entity.pdbx_description
1 polymer ?
#
loop_
_entity_poly.entity_id
_entity_poly.type
_entity_poly.pdbx_seq_one_letter_code
_entity_poly.pdbx_strand_id
1 'polypeptide(L)'
;MAFPHIVILLMTAAAWLAAVYRLRAGAADFGSVMLNIFWSGYNLMGIVIALRVALQKPMLRKLERVAIHEDVEVTVRYKRKYITARMADLSGRGTLLSLSGTYKIPKGRIVRIQIGRAEIPAEVIRSDGSRLALQFHRMTPENMKKIMEIFCRNMEAYYKMEKSQDYYVEHISPETERILLTVSSDTPPDFLPPAF
;
A
#
# COMPACT_ATOMS: atom_id res chain seq x y z
N MET A 1 -13.81 3.33 4.81
CA MET A 1 -15.03 3.34 5.64
C MET A 1 -15.89 2.17 5.21
N ALA A 2 -16.18 1.21 6.10
CA ALA A 2 -16.86 -0.05 5.74
C ALA A 2 -18.40 -0.01 5.90
N PHE A 3 -18.94 1.07 6.46
CA PHE A 3 -20.37 1.22 6.80
C PHE A 3 -21.35 0.91 5.65
N PRO A 4 -21.21 1.46 4.43
CA PRO A 4 -22.17 1.18 3.36
C PRO A 4 -22.18 -0.30 2.94
N HIS A 5 -21.00 -0.95 2.93
CA HIS A 5 -20.90 -2.37 2.58
C HIS A 5 -21.56 -3.28 3.64
N ILE A 6 -21.48 -2.91 4.92
CA ILE A 6 -22.15 -3.63 6.02
C ILE A 6 -23.67 -3.51 5.89
N VAL A 7 -24.18 -2.34 5.54
CA VAL A 7 -25.64 -2.12 5.35
C VAL A 7 -26.16 -2.99 4.21
N ILE A 8 -25.49 -3.00 3.06
CA ILE A 8 -25.90 -3.83 1.91
C ILE A 8 -25.83 -5.32 2.27
N LEU A 9 -24.80 -5.75 3.00
CA LEU A 9 -24.68 -7.13 3.48
C LEU A 9 -25.89 -7.56 4.32
N LEU A 10 -26.30 -6.72 5.28
CA LEU A 10 -27.43 -7.00 6.16
C LEU A 10 -28.76 -7.00 5.40
N MET A 11 -28.95 -6.08 4.45
CA MET A 11 -30.15 -6.05 3.61
C MET A 11 -30.26 -7.29 2.72
N THR A 12 -29.16 -7.75 2.12
CA THR A 12 -29.14 -8.99 1.32
C THR A 12 -29.51 -10.20 2.17
N ALA A 13 -28.96 -10.30 3.39
CA ALA A 13 -29.31 -11.37 4.32
C ALA A 13 -30.79 -11.34 4.72
N ALA A 14 -31.35 -10.16 5.01
CA ALA A 14 -32.76 -10.00 5.33
C ALA A 14 -33.67 -10.38 4.14
N ALA A 15 -33.28 -10.03 2.91
CA ALA A 15 -34.02 -10.39 1.70
C ALA A 15 -34.05 -11.91 1.49
N TRP A 16 -32.96 -12.63 1.77
CA TRP A 16 -32.93 -14.10 1.70
C TRP A 16 -33.88 -14.75 2.71
N LEU A 17 -33.88 -14.26 3.95
CA LEU A 17 -34.80 -14.74 4.98
C LEU A 17 -36.27 -14.53 4.58
N ALA A 18 -36.60 -13.35 4.05
CA ALA A 18 -37.94 -13.05 3.54
C ALA A 18 -38.32 -13.95 2.34
N ALA A 19 -37.38 -14.21 1.42
CA ALA A 19 -37.61 -15.08 0.27
C ALA A 19 -37.91 -16.53 0.69
N VAL A 20 -37.13 -17.07 1.63
CA VAL A 20 -37.33 -18.42 2.17
C VAL A 20 -38.66 -18.52 2.95
N TYR A 21 -39.01 -17.48 3.71
CA TYR A 21 -40.30 -17.43 4.41
C TYR A 21 -41.47 -17.46 3.42
N ARG A 22 -41.44 -16.62 2.38
CA ARG A 22 -42.48 -16.57 1.34
C ARG A 22 -42.59 -17.88 0.56
N LEU A 23 -41.47 -18.54 0.30
CA LEU A 23 -41.43 -19.86 -0.34
C LEU A 23 -42.13 -20.93 0.53
N ARG A 24 -41.86 -20.95 1.84
CA ARG A 24 -42.55 -21.88 2.77
C ARG A 24 -44.03 -21.58 2.92
N ALA A 25 -44.42 -20.32 2.86
CA ALA A 25 -45.82 -19.89 2.88
C ALA A 25 -46.57 -20.16 1.55
N GLY A 26 -45.91 -20.72 0.53
CA GLY A 26 -46.49 -20.96 -0.79
C GLY A 26 -46.78 -19.68 -1.59
N ALA A 27 -46.26 -18.54 -1.15
CA ALA A 27 -46.51 -17.22 -1.73
C ALA A 27 -45.40 -16.77 -2.72
N ALA A 28 -44.52 -17.70 -3.11
CA ALA A 28 -43.43 -17.48 -4.06
C ALA A 28 -43.11 -18.77 -4.82
N ASP A 29 -42.74 -18.61 -6.08
CA ASP A 29 -42.26 -19.70 -6.93
C ASP A 29 -40.81 -20.07 -6.62
N PHE A 30 -40.51 -21.37 -6.62
CA PHE A 30 -39.18 -21.89 -6.29
C PHE A 30 -38.12 -21.44 -7.29
N GLY A 31 -38.43 -21.47 -8.59
CA GLY A 31 -37.49 -21.08 -9.65
C GLY A 31 -37.09 -19.61 -9.55
N SER A 32 -38.06 -18.73 -9.33
CA SER A 32 -37.81 -17.30 -9.12
C SER A 32 -36.97 -17.02 -7.87
N VAL A 33 -37.23 -17.71 -6.76
CA VAL A 33 -36.46 -17.56 -5.52
C VAL A 33 -35.02 -18.05 -5.70
N MET A 34 -34.80 -19.20 -6.35
CA MET A 34 -33.45 -19.71 -6.62
C MET A 34 -32.65 -18.77 -7.52
N LEU A 35 -33.23 -18.26 -8.60
CA LEU A 35 -32.56 -17.34 -9.51
C LEU A 35 -32.10 -16.06 -8.77
N ASN A 36 -32.97 -15.50 -7.92
CA ASN A 36 -32.66 -14.33 -7.12
C ASN A 36 -31.57 -14.59 -6.07
N ILE A 37 -31.60 -15.75 -5.40
CA ILE A 37 -30.54 -16.13 -4.45
C ILE A 37 -29.20 -16.28 -5.18
N PHE A 38 -29.20 -16.89 -6.36
CA PHE A 38 -27.99 -17.04 -7.17
C PHE A 38 -27.40 -15.69 -7.58
N TRP A 39 -28.22 -14.80 -8.13
CA TRP A 39 -27.80 -13.45 -8.54
C TRP A 39 -27.29 -12.61 -7.36
N SER A 40 -28.02 -12.63 -6.24
CA SER A 40 -27.59 -11.88 -5.05
C SER A 40 -26.34 -12.49 -4.39
N GLY A 41 -26.12 -13.79 -4.51
CA GLY A 41 -24.88 -14.46 -4.10
C GLY A 41 -23.67 -13.99 -4.93
N TYR A 42 -23.84 -13.79 -6.24
CA TYR A 42 -22.82 -13.18 -7.08
C TYR A 42 -22.48 -11.75 -6.61
N ASN A 43 -23.49 -10.93 -6.34
CA ASN A 43 -23.29 -9.56 -5.83
C ASN A 43 -22.59 -9.55 -4.46
N LEU A 44 -22.85 -10.56 -3.62
CA LEU A 44 -22.22 -10.73 -2.32
C LEU A 44 -20.70 -10.91 -2.43
N MET A 45 -20.21 -11.63 -3.45
CA MET A 45 -18.76 -11.78 -3.66
C MET A 45 -18.08 -10.43 -3.87
N GLY A 46 -18.69 -9.53 -4.65
CA GLY A 46 -18.19 -8.16 -4.85
C GLY A 46 -18.11 -7.37 -3.55
N ILE A 47 -19.13 -7.48 -2.70
CA ILE A 47 -19.16 -6.82 -1.39
C ILE A 47 -18.06 -7.36 -0.47
N VAL A 48 -17.81 -8.67 -0.47
CA VAL A 48 -16.75 -9.29 0.36
C VAL A 48 -15.37 -8.79 -0.06
N ILE A 49 -15.10 -8.67 -1.36
CA ILE A 49 -13.84 -8.11 -1.87
C ILE A 49 -13.70 -6.64 -1.44
N ALA A 50 -14.76 -5.85 -1.65
CA ALA A 50 -14.78 -4.44 -1.24
C ALA A 50 -14.56 -4.27 0.27
N LEU A 51 -15.13 -5.15 1.08
CA LEU A 51 -14.96 -5.14 2.53
C LEU A 51 -13.51 -5.46 2.93
N ARG A 52 -12.87 -6.44 2.29
CA ARG A 52 -11.44 -6.75 2.53
C ARG A 52 -10.54 -5.55 2.20
N VAL A 53 -10.85 -4.80 1.15
CA VAL A 53 -10.12 -3.57 0.80
C VAL A 53 -10.42 -2.46 1.80
N ALA A 54 -11.68 -2.26 2.19
CA ALA A 54 -12.08 -1.22 3.12
C ALA A 54 -11.54 -1.43 4.54
N LEU A 55 -11.22 -2.68 4.90
CA LEU A 55 -10.59 -3.07 6.17
C LEU A 55 -9.05 -2.97 6.15
N GLN A 56 -8.45 -2.37 5.13
CA GLN A 56 -7.01 -2.07 5.13
C GLN A 56 -6.61 -1.36 6.43
N LYS A 57 -5.52 -1.84 7.05
CA LYS A 57 -5.01 -1.32 8.32
C LYS A 57 -4.79 0.20 8.19
N PRO A 58 -5.25 1.00 9.16
CA PRO A 58 -5.03 2.44 9.12
C PRO A 58 -3.53 2.72 9.08
N MET A 59 -3.11 3.57 8.14
CA MET A 59 -1.73 4.02 8.06
C MET A 59 -1.45 4.95 9.25
N LEU A 60 -0.95 4.36 10.35
CA LEU A 60 -0.76 5.03 11.65
C LEU A 60 0.31 6.14 11.65
N ARG A 61 1.04 6.34 10.54
CA ARG A 61 2.14 7.31 10.45
C ARG A 61 1.85 8.36 9.39
N LYS A 62 1.96 9.64 9.79
CA LYS A 62 1.78 10.81 8.91
C LYS A 62 2.84 10.95 7.82
N LEU A 63 4.00 10.32 7.99
CA LEU A 63 5.09 10.27 7.01
C LEU A 63 5.71 8.87 7.04
N GLU A 64 5.96 8.36 5.85
CA GLU A 64 6.67 7.10 5.66
C GLU A 64 8.12 7.24 6.14
N ARG A 65 8.63 6.14 6.71
CA ARG A 65 10.04 6.01 7.09
C ARG A 65 10.63 4.98 6.15
N VAL A 66 11.73 5.36 5.52
CA VAL A 66 12.53 4.50 4.68
C VAL A 66 13.67 3.95 5.53
N ALA A 67 13.88 2.64 5.47
CA ALA A 67 15.05 2.02 6.06
C ALA A 67 16.27 2.42 5.22
N ILE A 68 17.34 2.87 5.88
CA ILE A 68 18.57 3.24 5.18
C ILE A 68 19.49 2.03 5.20
N HIS A 69 19.76 1.48 4.03
CA HIS A 69 20.63 0.31 3.84
C HIS A 69 22.05 0.72 3.44
N GLU A 70 22.21 1.92 2.89
CA GLU A 70 23.50 2.53 2.61
C GLU A 70 24.21 2.93 3.93
N ASP A 71 25.54 2.78 3.98
CA ASP A 71 26.36 3.24 5.10
C ASP A 71 26.47 4.78 5.09
N VAL A 72 25.38 5.46 5.44
CA VAL A 72 25.34 6.92 5.60
C VAL A 72 25.88 7.26 6.98
N GLU A 73 27.16 7.63 7.03
CA GLU A 73 27.79 8.16 8.23
C GLU A 73 27.28 9.57 8.56
N VAL A 74 26.93 9.76 9.83
CA VAL A 74 26.40 11.00 10.39
C VAL A 74 27.18 11.34 11.64
N THR A 75 27.68 12.56 11.71
CA THR A 75 28.33 13.06 12.94
C THR A 75 27.32 13.86 13.74
N VAL A 76 27.05 13.42 14.97
CA VAL A 76 26.20 14.14 15.92
C VAL A 76 27.08 15.01 16.80
N ARG A 77 26.89 16.33 16.71
CA ARG A 77 27.53 17.29 17.60
C ARG A 77 26.61 17.59 18.79
N TYR A 78 27.05 17.19 19.98
CA TYR A 78 26.38 17.52 21.24
C TYR A 78 27.38 18.13 22.23
N LYS A 79 27.11 19.36 22.66
CA LYS A 79 28.04 20.17 23.47
C LYS A 79 29.40 20.30 22.77
N ARG A 80 30.48 19.75 23.35
CA ARG A 80 31.85 19.73 22.81
C ARG A 80 32.26 18.34 22.29
N LYS A 81 31.32 17.39 22.18
CA LYS A 81 31.58 16.04 21.71
C LYS A 81 31.04 15.85 20.29
N TYR A 82 31.82 15.13 19.49
CA TYR A 82 31.43 14.62 18.18
C TYR A 82 31.23 13.12 18.33
N ILE A 83 30.05 12.65 17.95
CA ILE A 83 29.67 11.24 18.06
C ILE A 83 29.40 10.74 16.64
N THR A 84 30.17 9.75 16.21
CA THR A 84 29.93 9.06 14.95
C THR A 84 28.72 8.15 15.09
N ALA A 85 27.84 8.19 14.09
CA ALA A 85 26.63 7.41 14.02
C ALA A 85 26.35 7.00 12.57
N ARG A 86 25.55 5.95 12.40
CA ARG A 86 25.00 5.54 11.10
C ARG A 86 23.52 5.81 11.05
N MET A 87 23.01 6.23 9.90
CA MET A 87 21.58 6.40 9.69
C MET A 87 20.89 5.04 9.57
N ALA A 88 19.89 4.77 10.40
CA ALA A 88 19.14 3.52 10.40
C ALA A 88 17.76 3.67 9.74
N ASP A 89 17.06 4.78 10.03
CA ASP A 89 15.84 5.14 9.32
C ASP A 89 15.81 6.64 8.99
N LEU A 90 15.09 7.00 7.94
CA LEU A 90 14.89 8.38 7.52
C LEU A 90 13.43 8.63 7.14
N SER A 91 12.94 9.80 7.52
CA SER A 91 11.68 10.36 7.05
C SER A 91 11.87 11.84 6.71
N GLY A 92 10.89 12.44 6.04
CA GLY A 92 10.91 13.88 5.77
C GLY A 92 10.93 14.78 7.02
N ARG A 93 10.70 14.25 8.23
CA ARG A 93 10.70 15.04 9.48
C ARG A 93 11.74 14.62 10.51
N GLY A 94 12.42 13.49 10.33
CA GLY A 94 13.33 12.99 11.35
C GLY A 94 14.00 11.70 10.93
N THR A 95 14.93 11.25 11.76
CA THR A 95 15.80 10.11 11.50
C THR A 95 16.10 9.35 12.79
N LEU A 96 16.29 8.05 12.66
CA LEU A 96 16.88 7.22 13.69
C LEU A 96 18.34 6.98 13.36
N LEU A 97 19.22 7.30 14.30
CA LEU A 97 20.66 7.05 14.18
C LEU A 97 21.06 5.89 15.10
N SER A 98 21.97 5.05 14.62
CA SER A 98 22.68 4.03 15.40
C SER A 98 24.07 4.59 15.74
N LEU A 99 24.33 4.83 17.02
CA LEU A 99 25.58 5.40 17.51
C LEU A 99 26.66 4.32 17.56
N SER A 100 27.92 4.67 17.25
CA SER A 100 29.07 3.74 17.35
C SER A 100 29.46 3.39 18.80
N GLY A 101 28.78 3.97 19.80
CA GLY A 101 29.01 3.71 21.21
C GLY A 101 27.78 4.06 22.04
N THR A 102 27.86 3.87 23.36
CA THR A 102 26.74 4.16 24.27
C THR A 102 26.82 5.61 24.77
N TYR A 103 25.86 6.44 24.34
CA TYR A 103 25.76 7.83 24.76
C TYR A 103 24.37 8.16 25.27
N LYS A 104 24.28 8.70 26.50
CA LYS A 104 23.02 9.17 27.07
C LYS A 104 22.81 10.64 26.73
N ILE A 105 22.03 10.92 25.69
CA ILE A 105 21.62 12.28 25.35
C ILE A 105 20.18 12.49 25.82
N PRO A 106 19.90 13.49 26.69
CA PRO A 106 18.55 13.71 27.19
C PRO A 106 17.56 14.09 26.08
N LYS A 107 16.32 13.65 26.22
CA LYS A 107 15.19 14.07 25.38
C LYS A 107 14.99 15.59 25.45
N GLY A 108 14.52 16.19 24.35
CA GLY A 108 14.23 17.62 24.21
C GLY A 108 15.46 18.50 23.97
N ARG A 109 16.65 17.90 23.84
CA ARG A 109 17.88 18.66 23.54
C ARG A 109 18.04 18.85 22.03
N ILE A 110 18.46 20.05 21.64
CA ILE A 110 18.88 20.34 20.27
C ILE A 110 20.32 19.86 20.08
N VAL A 111 20.50 19.02 19.07
CA VAL A 111 21.78 18.56 18.55
C VAL A 111 21.96 19.07 17.12
N ARG A 112 23.20 19.11 16.64
CA ARG A 112 23.44 19.34 15.22
C ARG A 112 23.96 18.06 14.60
N ILE A 113 23.29 17.60 13.55
CA ILE A 113 23.75 16.46 12.77
C ILE A 113 24.48 16.98 11.53
N GLN A 114 25.59 16.35 11.21
CA GLN A 114 26.36 16.63 10.02
C GLN A 114 26.28 15.44 9.08
N ILE A 115 25.74 15.67 7.88
CA ILE A 115 25.59 14.67 6.82
C ILE A 115 26.40 15.17 5.62
N GLY A 116 27.61 14.64 5.43
CA GLY A 116 28.60 15.23 4.53
C GLY A 116 28.90 16.69 4.87
N ARG A 117 28.58 17.62 3.95
CA ARG A 117 28.76 19.07 4.16
C ARG A 117 27.55 19.80 4.78
N ALA A 118 26.41 19.13 4.92
CA ALA A 118 25.20 19.75 5.44
C ALA A 118 25.16 19.65 6.97
N GLU A 119 24.92 20.76 7.66
CA GLU A 119 24.68 20.80 9.10
C GLU A 119 23.19 21.08 9.35
N ILE A 120 22.51 20.17 10.06
CA ILE A 120 21.06 20.22 10.29
C ILE A 120 20.81 20.24 11.80
N PRO A 121 20.11 21.24 12.34
CA PRO A 121 19.67 21.21 13.72
C PRO A 121 18.51 20.23 13.90
N ALA A 122 18.59 19.39 14.92
CA ALA A 122 17.59 18.38 15.23
C ALA A 122 17.35 18.26 16.75
N GLU A 123 16.13 17.93 17.14
CA GLU A 123 15.75 17.70 18.53
C GLU A 123 15.75 16.21 18.85
N VAL A 124 16.26 15.84 20.01
CA VAL A 124 16.24 14.46 20.51
C VAL A 124 14.86 14.08 21.02
N ILE A 125 14.17 13.18 20.33
CA ILE A 125 12.86 12.67 20.74
C ILE A 125 12.99 11.43 21.63
N ARG A 126 14.00 10.59 21.37
CA ARG A 126 14.28 9.38 22.14
C ARG A 126 15.77 9.04 22.08
N SER A 127 16.32 8.54 23.18
CA SER A 127 17.67 8.00 23.26
C SER A 127 17.63 6.73 24.09
N ASP A 128 18.17 5.63 23.58
CA ASP A 128 18.30 4.34 24.29
C ASP A 128 19.77 3.95 24.54
N GLY A 129 20.69 4.92 24.40
CA GLY A 129 22.13 4.72 24.57
C GLY A 129 22.84 4.37 23.25
N SER A 130 22.36 3.37 22.52
CA SER A 130 22.94 2.95 21.24
C SER A 130 22.22 3.52 20.03
N ARG A 131 20.98 3.99 20.20
CA ARG A 131 20.16 4.61 19.16
C ARG A 131 19.66 5.97 19.62
N LEU A 132 19.53 6.86 18.65
CA LEU A 132 19.13 8.23 18.85
C LEU A 132 18.07 8.60 17.81
N ALA A 133 16.83 8.80 18.27
CA ALA A 133 15.75 9.28 17.42
C ALA A 133 15.72 10.80 17.45
N LEU A 134 15.84 11.40 16.27
CA LEU A 134 15.95 12.83 16.06
C LEU A 134 14.78 13.34 15.21
N GLN A 135 14.32 14.54 15.52
CA GLN A 135 13.36 15.28 14.72
C GLN A 135 14.03 16.54 14.17
N PHE A 136 13.99 16.75 12.86
CA PHE A 136 14.59 17.94 12.25
C PHE A 136 13.83 19.20 12.68
N HIS A 137 14.58 20.24 13.03
CA HIS A 137 14.02 21.54 13.40
C HIS A 137 14.46 22.57 12.37
N ARG A 138 13.52 23.33 11.77
CA ARG A 138 13.79 24.39 10.78
C ARG A 138 14.89 24.04 9.76
N MET A 139 14.53 23.26 8.75
CA MET A 139 15.44 22.91 7.67
C MET A 139 15.51 24.01 6.61
N THR A 140 16.71 24.28 6.09
CA THR A 140 16.87 25.07 4.87
C THR A 140 16.44 24.26 3.65
N PRO A 141 16.03 24.89 2.54
CA PRO A 141 15.67 24.20 1.31
C PRO A 141 16.79 23.28 0.79
N GLU A 142 18.05 23.69 0.94
CA GLU A 142 19.22 22.90 0.54
C GLU A 142 19.38 21.63 1.39
N ASN A 143 19.25 21.76 2.71
CA ASN A 143 19.27 20.61 3.61
C ASN A 143 18.11 19.65 3.33
N MET A 144 16.94 20.19 3.00
CA MET A 144 15.77 19.40 2.59
C MET A 144 16.02 18.62 1.30
N LYS A 145 16.60 19.27 0.28
CA LYS A 145 16.96 18.61 -0.98
C LYS A 145 17.86 17.40 -0.73
N LYS A 146 18.87 17.55 0.15
CA LYS A 146 19.80 16.47 0.48
C LYS A 146 19.15 15.32 1.25
N ILE A 147 18.29 15.63 2.23
CA ILE A 147 17.54 14.60 2.94
C ILE A 147 16.61 13.85 1.99
N MET A 148 15.93 14.56 1.11
CA MET A 148 15.02 13.97 0.14
C MET A 148 15.77 13.13 -0.90
N GLU A 149 16.97 13.54 -1.29
CA GLU A 149 17.84 12.75 -2.16
C GLU A 149 18.19 11.39 -1.54
N ILE A 150 18.61 11.36 -0.27
CA ILE A 150 18.89 10.10 0.46
C ILE A 150 17.61 9.27 0.59
N PHE A 151 16.50 9.91 0.93
CA PHE A 151 15.19 9.26 1.08
C PHE A 151 14.74 8.57 -0.22
N CYS A 152 14.80 9.28 -1.36
CA CYS A 152 14.42 8.73 -2.65
C CYS A 152 15.34 7.61 -3.12
N ARG A 153 16.65 7.68 -2.85
CA ARG A 153 17.60 6.62 -3.21
C ARG A 153 17.34 5.31 -2.45
N ASN A 154 16.89 5.42 -1.20
CA ASN A 154 16.67 4.26 -0.33
C ASN A 154 15.20 3.79 -0.35
N MET A 155 14.32 4.47 -1.10
CA MET A 155 12.90 4.13 -1.14
C MET A 155 12.71 2.76 -1.79
N GLU A 156 12.28 1.79 -0.99
CA GLU A 156 11.89 0.48 -1.52
C GLU A 156 10.46 0.53 -2.07
N ALA A 157 10.20 -0.27 -3.11
CA ALA A 157 8.83 -0.48 -3.57
C ALA A 157 8.02 -1.09 -2.43
N TYR A 158 6.89 -0.45 -2.10
CA TYR A 158 5.95 -0.95 -1.08
C TYR A 158 5.47 -2.39 -1.39
N TYR A 159 5.48 -2.77 -2.66
CA TYR A 159 5.28 -4.13 -3.14
C TYR A 159 6.60 -4.70 -3.67
N LYS A 160 7.11 -5.74 -2.99
CA LYS A 160 8.10 -6.64 -3.60
C LYS A 160 7.39 -7.41 -4.71
N MET A 161 7.71 -7.09 -5.96
CA MET A 161 7.20 -7.76 -7.17
C MET A 161 7.87 -9.13 -7.34
N GLU A 162 7.87 -9.97 -6.29
CA GLU A 162 8.42 -11.32 -6.32
C GLU A 162 7.33 -12.36 -6.66
N LYS A 163 6.30 -11.92 -7.38
CA LYS A 163 5.30 -12.78 -8.00
C LYS A 163 5.45 -12.64 -9.51
N SER A 164 6.13 -13.60 -10.13
CA SER A 164 5.91 -13.92 -11.53
C SER A 164 4.42 -14.11 -11.73
N GLN A 165 3.78 -13.26 -12.52
CA GLN A 165 2.47 -13.59 -13.05
C GLN A 165 2.73 -14.63 -14.14
N ASP A 166 2.53 -15.90 -13.79
CA ASP A 166 2.49 -16.96 -14.79
C ASP A 166 1.22 -16.74 -15.61
N TYR A 167 1.36 -16.06 -16.73
CA TYR A 167 0.30 -15.98 -17.72
C TYR A 167 0.15 -17.37 -18.32
N TYR A 168 -0.93 -18.07 -17.97
CA TYR A 168 -1.38 -19.20 -18.76
C TYR A 168 -1.82 -18.65 -20.11
N VAL A 169 -0.92 -18.70 -21.09
CA VAL A 169 -1.33 -18.59 -22.49
C VAL A 169 -2.06 -19.89 -22.77
N GLU A 170 -3.39 -19.83 -22.82
CA GLU A 170 -4.21 -20.93 -23.30
C GLU A 170 -3.73 -21.23 -24.73
N HIS A 171 -3.07 -22.38 -24.91
CA HIS A 171 -2.73 -22.87 -26.24
C HIS A 171 -4.04 -23.11 -26.97
N ILE A 172 -4.43 -22.16 -27.81
CA ILE A 172 -5.53 -22.35 -28.76
C ILE A 172 -5.16 -23.57 -29.59
N SER A 173 -5.97 -24.63 -29.51
CA SER A 173 -5.80 -25.81 -30.35
C SER A 173 -5.85 -25.39 -31.81
N PRO A 174 -5.01 -25.96 -32.70
CA PRO A 174 -5.02 -25.65 -34.13
C PRO A 174 -6.36 -25.95 -34.83
N GLU A 175 -7.30 -26.64 -34.16
CA GLU A 175 -8.68 -26.77 -34.60
C GLU A 175 -9.51 -25.51 -34.32
N THR A 176 -9.32 -24.87 -33.16
CA THR A 176 -10.04 -23.66 -32.76
C THR A 176 -9.63 -22.46 -33.61
N GLU A 177 -8.35 -22.38 -34.00
CA GLU A 177 -7.84 -21.37 -34.93
C GLU A 177 -8.45 -21.53 -36.33
N ARG A 178 -8.62 -22.78 -36.81
CA ARG A 178 -9.32 -23.05 -38.08
C ARG A 178 -10.78 -22.66 -38.05
N ILE A 179 -11.49 -22.94 -36.96
CA ILE A 179 -12.90 -22.58 -36.83
C ILE A 179 -13.07 -21.05 -36.85
N LEU A 180 -12.24 -20.31 -36.10
CA LEU A 180 -12.29 -18.84 -36.07
C LEU A 180 -11.97 -18.21 -37.44
N LEU A 181 -11.00 -18.75 -38.18
CA LEU A 181 -10.65 -18.28 -39.53
C LEU A 181 -11.73 -18.61 -40.57
N THR A 182 -12.43 -19.74 -40.42
CA THR A 182 -13.53 -20.14 -41.33
C THR A 182 -14.78 -19.28 -41.10
N VAL A 183 -15.07 -18.92 -39.85
CA VAL A 183 -16.20 -18.03 -39.51
C VAL A 183 -15.98 -16.61 -40.02
N SER A 184 -14.73 -16.13 -40.06
CA SER A 184 -14.39 -14.80 -40.60
C SER A 184 -14.49 -14.70 -42.13
N SER A 185 -14.37 -15.81 -42.87
CA SER A 185 -14.47 -15.82 -44.33
C SER A 185 -15.90 -15.90 -44.87
N ASP A 186 -16.87 -16.28 -44.03
CA ASP A 186 -18.27 -16.44 -44.41
C ASP A 186 -19.16 -15.23 -44.05
N THR A 187 -18.58 -14.18 -43.47
CA THR A 187 -19.30 -12.91 -43.24
C THR A 187 -19.48 -12.14 -44.55
N PRO A 188 -20.72 -11.86 -45.00
CA PRO A 188 -20.95 -11.05 -46.20
C PRO A 188 -20.37 -9.63 -46.00
N PRO A 189 -19.86 -8.99 -47.06
CA PRO A 189 -19.03 -7.77 -46.99
C PRO A 189 -19.75 -6.51 -46.45
N ASP A 190 -21.04 -6.59 -46.12
CA ASP A 190 -21.86 -5.45 -45.73
C ASP A 190 -21.77 -5.06 -44.23
N PHE A 191 -20.98 -5.79 -43.43
CA PHE A 191 -20.84 -5.56 -41.98
C PHE A 191 -19.41 -5.24 -41.51
N LEU A 192 -18.55 -4.69 -42.37
CA LEU A 192 -17.28 -4.12 -41.91
C LEU A 192 -17.52 -2.68 -41.40
N PRO A 193 -17.18 -2.34 -40.14
CA PRO A 193 -17.26 -0.96 -39.68
C PRO A 193 -16.25 -0.10 -40.45
N PRO A 194 -16.56 1.18 -40.72
CA PRO A 194 -15.66 2.06 -41.46
C PRO A 194 -14.35 2.22 -40.69
N ALA A 195 -13.24 2.02 -41.42
CA ALA A 195 -11.89 2.18 -40.91
C ALA A 195 -11.68 3.62 -40.42
N PHE A 196 -11.35 3.77 -39.14
CA PHE A 196 -10.71 4.95 -38.57
C PHE A 196 -9.21 4.66 -38.40
#